data_AF-A0A7S4ES14-F1
#
_entry.id   AF-A0A7S4ES14-F1
#
_cell.length_a   1.000
_cell.length_b   1.000
_cell.length_c   1.000
_cell.angle_alpha   90.00
_cell.angle_beta   90.00
_cell.angle_gamma   90.00
#
_symmetry.space_group_name_H-M   'P 1'
#
loop_
_entity.id
_entity.type
_entity.pdbx_description
1 polymer ?
#
loop_
_entity_poly.entity_id
_entity_poly.type
_entity_poly.pdbx_seq_one_letter_code
_entity_poly.pdbx_strand_id
1 'polypeptide(L)'
;GGVRVPATFISITRVACLLPPARSAWKGADAVVSLCVEERGGGGECKATVTYFESALPPRISAVKPRLLPLGDATPVSLIGSNLAPTGEDLVCRFGEKSAPTLARFVK
;
A
#
# COMPACT_ATOMS: atom_id res chain seq x y z
N GLY A 1 11.42 8.48 -17.43
CA GLY A 1 10.66 7.92 -18.55
C GLY A 1 9.40 7.26 -18.02
N GLY A 2 8.23 7.75 -18.38
CA GLY A 2 6.94 7.17 -18.00
C GLY A 2 6.41 6.23 -19.08
N VAL A 3 5.55 5.28 -18.70
CA VAL A 3 4.87 4.39 -19.65
C VAL A 3 3.48 4.97 -19.90
N ARG A 4 3.15 5.23 -21.18
CA ARG A 4 1.81 5.65 -21.58
C ARG A 4 0.96 4.43 -21.84
N VAL A 5 -0.18 4.33 -21.16
CA VAL A 5 -1.19 3.30 -21.35
C VAL A 5 -2.49 3.93 -21.84
N PRO A 6 -3.26 3.27 -22.72
CA PRO A 6 -4.54 3.80 -23.18
C PRO A 6 -5.55 3.83 -22.01
N ALA A 7 -6.20 4.98 -21.84
CA ALA A 7 -7.29 5.15 -20.90
C ALA A 7 -8.64 4.80 -21.55
N THR A 8 -9.50 4.10 -20.82
CA THR A 8 -10.88 3.80 -21.22
C THR A 8 -11.82 4.78 -20.52
N PHE A 9 -12.60 5.52 -21.31
CA PHE A 9 -13.63 6.43 -20.79
C PHE A 9 -14.81 5.62 -20.26
N ILE A 10 -15.15 5.80 -18.98
CA ILE A 10 -16.31 5.14 -18.35
C ILE A 10 -17.45 6.15 -18.20
N SER A 11 -17.16 7.36 -17.70
CA SER A 11 -18.12 8.44 -17.57
C SER A 11 -17.42 9.80 -17.56
N ILE A 12 -18.19 10.89 -17.58
CA ILE A 12 -17.66 12.27 -17.53
C ILE A 12 -16.79 12.55 -16.29
N THR A 13 -16.81 11.69 -15.28
CA THR A 13 -15.99 11.79 -14.05
C THR A 13 -15.12 10.56 -13.79
N ARG A 14 -15.12 9.57 -14.69
CA ARG A 14 -14.41 8.30 -14.48
C ARG A 14 -13.70 7.83 -15.75
N VAL A 15 -12.42 7.58 -15.59
CA VAL A 15 -11.58 6.91 -16.58
C VAL A 15 -10.89 5.72 -15.91
N ALA A 16 -10.75 4.61 -16.64
CA ALA A 16 -10.00 3.45 -16.18
C ALA A 16 -8.76 3.25 -17.05
N CYS A 17 -7.63 2.99 -16.41
CA CYS A 17 -6.38 2.65 -17.09
C CYS A 17 -5.84 1.35 -16.50
N LEU A 18 -5.29 0.48 -17.35
CA LEU A 18 -4.55 -0.68 -16.87
C LEU A 18 -3.14 -0.24 -16.49
N LEU A 19 -2.84 -0.30 -15.19
CA LEU A 19 -1.50 -0.07 -14.69
C LEU A 19 -0.56 -1.17 -15.23
N PRO A 20 0.60 -0.81 -15.78
CA PRO A 20 1.53 -1.81 -16.29
C PRO A 20 2.05 -2.69 -15.14
N PRO A 21 2.38 -3.97 -15.40
CA PRO A 21 3.00 -4.82 -14.39
C PRO A 21 4.29 -4.16 -13.89
N ALA A 22 4.50 -4.20 -12.57
CA ALA A 22 5.63 -3.56 -11.91
C ALA A 22 6.92 -3.94 -12.65
N ARG A 23 7.56 -2.97 -13.28
CA ARG A 23 8.82 -3.21 -13.98
C ARG A 23 9.88 -3.49 -12.93
N SER A 24 10.82 -4.40 -13.21
CA SER A 24 11.95 -4.72 -12.32
C SER A 24 12.81 -3.50 -11.89
N ALA A 25 12.64 -2.35 -12.55
CA ALA A 25 13.22 -1.06 -12.19
C ALA A 25 12.51 -0.36 -11.01
N TRP A 26 11.32 -0.83 -10.60
CA TRP A 26 10.54 -0.33 -9.46
C TRP A 26 10.78 -1.17 -8.21
N LYS A 27 11.99 -1.72 -8.06
CA LYS A 27 12.39 -2.50 -6.89
C LYS A 27 12.53 -1.58 -5.68
N GLY A 28 11.68 -1.82 -4.68
CA GLY A 28 11.64 -1.10 -3.42
C GLY A 28 10.32 -1.41 -2.74
N ALA A 29 10.34 -1.56 -1.41
CA ALA A 29 9.20 -2.02 -0.62
C ALA A 29 7.91 -1.18 -0.76
N ASP A 30 8.01 0.03 -1.35
CA ASP A 30 6.91 0.93 -1.64
C ASP A 30 7.22 1.74 -2.92
N ALA A 31 7.04 1.15 -4.10
CA ALA A 31 7.25 1.89 -5.35
C ALA A 31 6.06 2.83 -5.61
N VAL A 32 6.22 4.10 -5.25
CA VAL A 32 5.24 5.16 -5.52
C VAL A 32 5.43 5.66 -6.95
N VAL A 33 4.40 5.53 -7.77
CA VAL A 33 4.36 6.04 -9.14
C VAL A 33 3.33 7.14 -9.23
N SER A 34 3.75 8.32 -9.70
CA SER A 34 2.82 9.40 -10.03
C SER A 34 2.02 9.04 -11.27
N LEU A 35 0.69 9.03 -11.14
CA LEU A 35 -0.26 8.83 -12.22
C LEU A 35 -0.64 10.19 -12.78
N CYS A 36 -0.43 10.35 -14.08
CA CYS A 36 -0.82 11.53 -14.84
C CYS A 36 -1.93 11.17 -15.81
N VAL A 37 -2.99 11.98 -15.83
CA VAL A 37 -4.02 11.90 -16.88
C VAL A 37 -3.71 13.00 -17.87
N GLU A 38 -3.36 12.64 -19.11
CA GLU A 38 -3.02 13.57 -20.18
C GLU A 38 -4.03 13.44 -21.32
N GLU A 39 -4.47 14.57 -21.85
CA GLU A 39 -5.21 14.63 -23.11
C GLU A 39 -4.24 14.58 -24.30
N ARG A 40 -4.70 14.00 -25.41
CA ARG A 40 -3.95 13.92 -26.67
C ARG A 40 -3.81 15.33 -27.27
N GLY A 41 -2.82 16.08 -26.79
CA GLY A 41 -2.60 17.48 -27.17
C GLY A 41 -1.74 18.29 -26.22
N GLY A 42 -1.44 17.78 -25.01
CA GLY A 42 -0.39 18.36 -24.15
C GLY A 42 -0.88 19.03 -22.86
N GLY A 43 -2.06 18.68 -22.35
CA GLY A 43 -2.53 19.08 -21.02
C GLY A 43 -2.81 17.86 -20.15
N GLY A 44 -2.40 17.90 -18.88
CA GLY A 44 -2.68 16.81 -17.93
C GLY A 44 -2.40 17.16 -16.49
N GLU A 45 -3.00 16.39 -15.57
CA GLU A 45 -2.81 16.55 -14.13
C GLU A 45 -2.15 15.30 -13.53
N CYS A 46 -1.08 15.52 -12.76
CA CYS A 46 -0.29 14.47 -12.10
C CYS A 46 -0.51 14.48 -10.57
N LYS A 47 -1.75 14.60 -10.11
CA LYS A 47 -2.07 14.63 -8.67
C LYS A 47 -2.30 13.25 -8.05
N ALA A 48 -2.47 12.23 -8.87
CA ALA A 48 -2.71 10.88 -8.38
C ALA A 48 -1.37 10.17 -8.17
N THR A 49 -1.26 9.40 -7.09
CA THR A 49 -0.14 8.49 -6.85
C THR A 49 -0.67 7.08 -6.63
N VAL A 50 0.04 6.11 -7.18
CA VAL A 50 -0.24 4.69 -7.01
C VAL A 50 0.98 4.07 -6.37
N THR A 51 0.78 3.37 -5.25
CA THR A 51 1.85 2.61 -4.59
C THR A 51 1.74 1.16 -4.99
N TYR A 52 2.82 0.59 -5.52
CA TYR A 52 2.93 -0.85 -5.71
C TYR A 52 3.40 -1.51 -4.42
N PHE A 53 2.77 -2.63 -4.09
CA PHE A 53 3.23 -3.54 -3.05
C PHE A 53 3.90 -4.75 -3.71
N GLU A 54 4.93 -5.29 -3.07
CA GLU A 54 5.64 -6.46 -3.58
C GLU A 54 5.28 -7.67 -2.73
N SER A 55 4.36 -8.51 -3.22
CA SER A 55 3.86 -9.68 -2.50
C SER A 55 4.94 -10.72 -2.17
N ALA A 56 6.07 -10.69 -2.88
CA ALA A 56 7.21 -11.57 -2.64
C ALA A 56 8.06 -11.16 -1.43
N LEU A 57 7.93 -9.90 -0.96
CA LEU A 57 8.66 -9.43 0.21
C LEU A 57 7.83 -9.64 1.48
N PRO A 58 8.45 -10.01 2.61
CA PRO A 58 7.73 -10.09 3.88
C PRO A 58 7.38 -8.67 4.39
N PRO A 59 6.29 -8.52 5.18
CA PRO A 59 5.98 -7.28 5.87
C PRO A 59 7.11 -6.91 6.84
N ARG A 60 7.50 -5.63 6.88
CA ARG A 60 8.51 -5.13 7.81
C ARG A 60 7.91 -4.10 8.76
N ILE A 61 8.15 -4.29 10.05
CA ILE A 61 7.76 -3.35 11.09
C ILE A 61 8.95 -2.45 11.43
N SER A 62 8.72 -1.14 11.40
CA SER A 62 9.72 -0.12 11.76
C SER A 62 9.43 0.49 13.13
N ALA A 63 8.16 0.64 13.50
CA ALA A 63 7.76 1.17 14.80
C ALA A 63 6.41 0.63 15.25
N VAL A 64 6.18 0.71 16.57
CA VAL A 64 4.89 0.45 17.22
C VAL A 64 4.51 1.64 18.08
N LYS A 65 3.23 1.99 18.11
CA LYS A 65 2.66 3.02 18.98
C LYS A 65 1.33 2.53 19.59
N PRO A 66 1.10 2.71 20.90
CA PRO A 66 2.06 3.16 21.91
C PRO A 66 3.11 2.07 22.23
N ARG A 67 4.30 2.49 22.72
CA ARG A 67 5.39 1.57 23.13
C ARG A 67 5.29 1.12 24.58
N LEU A 68 4.64 1.91 25.43
CA LEU A 68 4.38 1.60 26.82
C LEU A 68 2.87 1.57 27.04
N LEU A 69 2.41 0.51 27.70
CA LEU A 69 1.02 0.28 28.07
C LEU A 69 0.99 -0.22 29.52
N PRO A 70 -0.06 0.11 30.28
CA PRO A 70 -0.30 -0.51 31.59
C PRO A 70 -0.44 -2.03 31.45
N LEU A 71 0.13 -2.76 32.40
CA LEU A 71 -0.03 -4.21 32.46
C LEU A 71 -1.50 -4.54 32.80
N GLY A 72 -2.21 -5.20 31.88
CA GLY A 72 -3.59 -5.66 32.08
C GLY A 72 -4.64 -5.02 31.17
N ASP A 73 -4.31 -3.91 30.50
CA ASP A 73 -5.25 -3.23 29.60
C ASP A 73 -5.13 -3.74 28.15
N ALA A 74 -6.27 -4.11 27.57
CA ALA A 74 -6.37 -4.45 26.15
C ALA A 74 -6.44 -3.17 25.30
N THR A 75 -5.28 -2.57 25.05
CA THR A 75 -5.18 -1.34 24.25
C THR A 75 -4.82 -1.64 22.79
N PRO A 76 -5.51 -1.03 21.80
CA PRO A 76 -5.11 -1.17 20.41
C PRO A 76 -3.71 -0.58 20.16
N VAL A 77 -2.88 -1.33 19.43
CA VAL A 77 -1.55 -0.88 18.99
C VAL A 77 -1.53 -0.65 17.49
N SER A 78 -0.87 0.43 17.09
CA SER A 78 -0.63 0.78 15.69
C SER A 78 0.80 0.41 15.31
N LEU A 79 0.94 -0.38 14.26
CA LEU A 79 2.22 -0.77 13.67
C LEU A 79 2.51 0.12 12.45
N ILE A 80 3.74 0.60 12.37
CA ILE A 80 4.24 1.43 11.27
C ILE A 80 5.36 0.64 10.59
N GLY A 81 5.32 0.53 9.28
CA GLY A 81 6.19 -0.35 8.53
C GLY A 81 5.99 -0.25 7.03
N SER A 82 6.59 -1.19 6.29
CA SER A 82 6.45 -1.32 4.84
C SER A 82 5.88 -2.68 4.45
N ASN A 83 5.25 -2.73 3.27
CA ASN A 83 4.58 -3.92 2.74
C ASN A 83 3.52 -4.52 3.69
N LEU A 84 2.80 -3.66 4.42
CA LEU A 84 1.73 -4.04 5.35
C LEU A 84 0.35 -4.16 4.68
N ALA A 85 0.25 -3.88 3.39
CA ALA A 85 -0.99 -3.92 2.62
C ALA A 85 -0.74 -4.29 1.15
N PRO A 86 -1.73 -4.86 0.45
CA PRO A 86 -2.95 -5.52 0.94
C PRO A 86 -2.65 -7.01 1.08
N THR A 87 -2.40 -7.47 2.29
CA THR A 87 -2.14 -8.88 2.61
C THR A 87 -3.41 -9.66 2.96
N GLY A 88 -4.61 -9.11 2.71
CA GLY A 88 -5.87 -9.81 2.96
C GLY A 88 -6.02 -10.29 4.41
N GLU A 89 -6.53 -11.50 4.59
CA GLU A 89 -6.67 -12.17 5.90
C GLU A 89 -5.38 -12.85 6.39
N ASP A 90 -4.32 -12.84 5.58
CA ASP A 90 -3.06 -13.53 5.91
C ASP A 90 -2.18 -12.75 6.90
N LEU A 91 -2.51 -11.48 7.18
CA LEU A 91 -1.76 -10.65 8.11
C LEU A 91 -2.21 -10.90 9.55
N VAL A 92 -1.33 -11.54 10.33
CA VAL A 92 -1.54 -11.81 11.76
C VAL A 92 -0.49 -11.12 12.63
N CYS A 93 -0.94 -10.53 13.74
CA CYS A 93 -0.07 -10.04 14.80
C CYS A 93 0.06 -11.11 15.90
N ARG A 94 1.29 -11.52 16.21
CA ARG A 94 1.59 -12.45 17.30
C ARG A 94 2.28 -11.72 18.45
N PHE A 95 1.73 -11.81 19.66
CA PHE A 95 2.21 -11.08 20.84
C PHE A 95 2.92 -12.01 21.83
N GLY A 96 4.23 -12.18 21.68
CA GLY A 96 4.98 -13.18 22.46
C GLY A 96 4.67 -14.62 22.03
N GLU A 97 5.41 -15.58 22.58
CA GLU A 97 5.36 -16.98 22.11
C GLU A 97 4.16 -17.78 22.62
N LYS A 98 3.47 -17.29 23.66
CA LYS A 98 2.35 -18.00 24.31
C LYS A 98 0.97 -17.43 23.98
N SER A 99 0.88 -16.41 23.13
CA SER A 99 -0.42 -15.85 22.72
C SER A 99 -0.89 -16.41 21.39
N ALA A 100 -2.21 -16.53 21.25
CA ALA A 100 -2.82 -16.81 19.96
C ALA A 100 -2.59 -15.61 19.02
N PRO A 101 -2.26 -15.85 17.73
CA PRO A 101 -2.17 -14.77 16.74
C PRO A 101 -3.53 -14.10 16.57
N THR A 102 -3.53 -12.76 16.50
CA THR A 102 -4.73 -11.95 16.28
C THR A 102 -4.69 -11.36 14.87
N LEU A 103 -5.83 -11.29 14.18
CA LEU A 103 -5.92 -10.68 12.86
C LEU A 103 -5.51 -9.20 12.90
N ALA A 104 -4.63 -8.83 11.98
CA ALA A 104 -4.20 -7.45 11.81
C ALA A 104 -5.09 -6.76 10.77
N ARG A 105 -5.46 -5.50 11.03
CA ARG A 105 -6.18 -4.67 10.05
C ARG A 105 -5.31 -3.50 9.64
N PHE A 106 -5.13 -3.34 8.32
CA PHE A 106 -4.50 -2.15 7.78
C PHE A 106 -5.37 -0.91 8.03
N VAL A 107 -4.76 0.14 8.57
CA VAL A 107 -5.41 1.44 8.84
C VAL A 107 -4.63 2.50 8.06
N LYS A 108 -5.32 3.22 7.17
CA LYS A 108 -4.77 4.26 6.30
C LYS A 108 -4.86 5.63 6.95
#